data_AF-A0A7C4J310-F1
#
_entry.id   AF-A0A7C4J310-F1
#
_cell.length_a   1.000
_cell.length_b   1.000
_cell.length_c   1.000
_cell.angle_alpha   90.00
_cell.angle_beta   90.00
_cell.angle_gamma   90.00
#
_symmetry.space_group_name_H-M   'P 1'
#
loop_
_entity.id
_entity.type
_entity.pdbx_description
1 polymer ?
#
loop_
_entity_poly.entity_id
_entity_poly.type
_entity_poly.pdbx_seq_one_letter_code
_entity_poly.pdbx_strand_id
1 'polypeptide(L)'
;MGMHVTAEVYDIFESTFKSKDNAKKVMNALEEVIVTTVHNSWYKTKEELKGEVLSHFATKQDLEQVHNQLSSEIQNVRVELLGKFDALYEKTEKDKAELLGIIKQDKAELIGMMKQDKAELLGILQQNKAELLGIIKSNKEELLGKIESLYEKTEKDKAELIGMIKQDKAELLGILQQNKAELLGIIRSNKEELLGKIEALYQKTEKDKAEMLLKFEKMDKKFSIYFTLLLFTIIFLNQNALEFIAKIIGLVK
;
A
#
# COMPACT_ATOMS: atom_id res chain seq x y z
N MET A 1 81.48 95.59 45.85
CA MET A 1 82.41 96.38 45.04
C MET A 1 82.21 97.83 45.45
N GLY A 2 83.15 98.43 46.19
CA GLY A 2 83.06 99.85 46.52
C GLY A 2 83.35 100.66 45.26
N MET A 3 82.37 101.42 44.77
CA MET A 3 82.60 102.38 43.70
C MET A 3 83.15 103.65 44.34
N HIS A 4 84.47 103.77 44.37
CA HIS A 4 85.15 104.99 44.78
C HIS A 4 85.42 105.84 43.56
N VAL A 5 85.23 107.15 43.72
CA VAL A 5 85.56 108.07 42.65
C VAL A 5 87.09 108.12 42.52
N THR A 6 87.60 108.15 41.29
CA THR A 6 89.05 108.05 41.03
C THR A 6 89.81 109.23 41.63
N ALA A 7 91.09 109.02 41.97
CA ALA A 7 91.94 110.05 42.57
C ALA A 7 92.01 111.33 41.72
N GLU A 8 92.01 111.20 40.39
CA GLU A 8 92.00 112.33 39.45
C GLU A 8 90.80 113.27 39.63
N VAL A 9 89.62 112.72 39.95
CA VAL A 9 88.41 113.53 40.17
C VAL A 9 88.46 114.19 41.55
N TYR A 10 89.06 113.53 42.55
CA TYR A 10 89.33 114.17 43.86
C TYR A 10 90.22 115.41 43.70
N ASP A 11 91.28 115.32 42.89
CA ASP A 11 92.20 116.44 42.64
C ASP A 11 91.51 117.62 41.93
N ILE A 12 90.64 117.33 40.95
CA ILE A 12 89.83 118.34 40.26
C ILE A 12 88.86 119.04 41.22
N PHE A 13 88.19 118.29 42.10
CA PHE A 13 87.28 118.87 43.09
C PHE A 13 88.05 119.68 44.15
N GLU A 14 89.21 119.23 44.61
CA GLU A 14 90.06 119.98 45.55
C GLU A 14 90.51 121.33 44.96
N SER A 15 90.90 121.35 43.68
CA SER A 15 91.28 122.58 42.96
C SER A 15 90.09 123.55 42.76
N THR A 16 88.89 123.03 42.53
CA THR A 16 87.68 123.82 42.23
C THR A 16 87.07 124.42 43.49
N PHE A 17 86.98 123.65 44.57
CA PHE A 17 86.39 124.09 45.84
C PHE A 17 87.38 124.84 46.75
N LYS A 18 88.67 124.92 46.35
CA LYS A 18 89.79 125.58 47.08
C LYS A 18 89.90 125.16 48.55
N SER A 19 89.30 124.02 48.91
CA SER A 19 89.22 123.46 50.25
C SER A 19 89.06 121.96 50.13
N LYS A 20 90.06 121.24 50.65
CA LYS A 20 90.10 119.78 50.70
C LYS A 20 88.89 119.18 51.43
N ASP A 21 88.45 119.85 52.50
CA ASP A 21 87.28 119.41 53.27
C ASP A 21 85.97 119.56 52.49
N ASN A 22 85.82 120.65 51.74
CA ASN A 22 84.63 120.86 50.92
C ASN A 22 84.59 119.89 49.74
N ALA A 23 85.73 119.66 49.07
CA ALA A 23 85.87 118.67 48.02
C ALA A 23 85.52 117.25 48.52
N LYS A 24 86.06 116.85 49.67
CA LYS A 24 85.79 115.54 50.27
C LYS A 24 84.32 115.37 50.67
N LYS A 25 83.66 116.39 51.20
CA LYS A 25 82.23 116.36 51.52
C LYS A 25 81.37 116.16 50.28
N VAL A 26 81.66 116.90 49.20
CA VAL A 26 80.92 116.77 47.93
C VAL A 26 81.16 115.41 47.31
N MET A 27 82.40 114.91 47.33
CA MET A 27 82.74 113.60 46.76
C MET A 27 82.13 112.44 47.55
N ASN A 28 82.14 112.50 48.88
CA ASN A 28 81.45 111.52 49.72
C ASN A 28 79.93 111.53 49.46
N ALA A 29 79.32 112.71 49.31
CA ALA A 29 77.90 112.81 48.97
C ALA A 29 77.60 112.23 47.58
N LEU A 30 78.48 112.45 46.59
CA LEU A 30 78.36 111.85 45.27
C LEU A 30 78.55 110.32 45.30
N GLU A 31 79.55 109.82 46.04
CA GLU A 31 79.76 108.38 46.26
C GLU A 31 78.53 107.75 46.93
N GLU A 32 77.97 108.39 47.96
CA GLU A 32 76.76 107.93 48.65
C GLU A 32 75.56 107.90 47.70
N VAL A 33 75.34 108.94 46.90
CA VAL A 33 74.26 109.00 45.91
C VAL A 33 74.45 107.93 44.83
N ILE A 34 75.66 107.74 44.31
CA ILE A 34 75.95 106.74 43.28
C ILE A 34 75.74 105.33 43.83
N VAL A 35 76.30 105.02 45.01
CA VAL A 35 76.15 103.71 45.67
C VAL A 35 74.68 103.42 45.94
N THR A 36 73.94 104.40 46.47
CA THR A 36 72.50 104.25 46.74
C THR A 36 71.71 104.06 45.44
N THR A 37 72.02 104.82 44.39
CA THR A 37 71.33 104.74 43.09
C THR A 37 71.58 103.39 42.41
N VAL A 38 72.84 102.93 42.37
CA VAL A 38 73.22 101.63 41.80
C VAL A 38 72.62 100.47 42.60
N HIS A 39 72.60 100.58 43.93
CA HIS A 39 71.98 99.56 44.78
C HIS A 39 70.46 99.46 44.53
N ASN A 40 69.78 100.61 44.47
CA ASN A 40 68.34 100.66 44.21
C ASN A 40 67.99 100.16 42.80
N SER A 41 68.76 100.55 41.78
CA SER A 41 68.53 100.08 40.40
C SER A 41 68.77 98.58 40.27
N TRP A 42 69.86 98.05 40.85
CA TRP A 42 70.12 96.61 40.89
C TRP A 42 69.01 95.84 41.59
N TYR A 43 68.55 96.31 42.75
CA TYR A 43 67.46 95.67 43.48
C TYR A 43 66.16 95.68 42.68
N LYS A 44 65.83 96.83 42.06
CA LYS A 44 64.65 96.97 41.21
C LYS A 44 64.70 96.01 40.01
N THR A 45 65.79 96.03 39.23
CA THR A 45 65.94 95.15 38.07
C THR A 45 65.96 93.67 38.46
N LYS A 46 66.58 93.31 39.60
CA LYS A 46 66.57 91.93 40.11
C LYS A 46 65.16 91.46 40.45
N GLU A 47 64.36 92.29 41.14
CA GLU A 47 62.98 91.92 41.49
C GLU A 47 62.05 91.95 40.27
N GLU A 48 62.26 92.86 39.31
CA GLU A 48 61.56 92.86 38.01
C GLU A 48 61.85 91.58 37.22
N LEU A 49 63.13 91.21 37.04
CA LEU A 49 63.53 89.97 36.35
C LEU A 49 63.01 88.73 37.08
N LYS A 50 63.04 88.71 38.41
CA LYS A 50 62.47 87.61 39.20
C LYS A 50 60.96 87.50 39.01
N GLY A 51 60.25 88.63 38.97
CA GLY A 51 58.81 88.68 38.69
C GLY A 51 58.47 88.18 37.28
N GLU A 52 59.22 88.62 36.27
CA GLU A 52 59.04 88.19 34.88
C GLU A 52 59.40 86.71 34.68
N VAL A 53 60.49 86.24 35.29
CA VAL A 53 60.85 84.82 35.28
C VAL A 53 59.71 84.02 35.92
N LEU A 54 59.29 84.36 37.14
CA LEU A 54 58.24 83.62 37.85
C LEU A 54 56.87 83.68 37.16
N SER A 55 56.57 84.72 36.37
CA SER A 55 55.28 84.79 35.64
C SER A 55 55.20 83.83 34.45
N HIS A 56 56.34 83.35 33.93
CA HIS A 56 56.38 82.43 32.80
C HIS A 56 56.51 80.96 33.22
N PHE A 57 56.79 80.66 34.49
CA PHE A 57 56.91 79.29 34.98
C PHE A 57 55.63 78.84 35.67
N ALA A 58 55.16 77.65 35.30
CA ALA A 58 54.08 76.98 36.03
C ALA A 58 54.53 76.72 37.48
N THR A 59 53.65 77.06 38.41
CA THR A 59 53.85 76.81 39.83
C THR A 59 53.48 75.37 40.17
N LYS A 60 53.90 74.91 41.35
CA LYS A 60 53.46 73.62 41.89
C LYS A 60 51.93 73.55 42.03
N GLN A 61 51.28 74.66 42.33
CA GLN A 61 49.82 74.75 42.45
C GLN A 61 49.13 74.54 41.09
N ASP A 62 49.68 75.10 40.01
CA ASP A 62 49.14 74.90 38.66
C ASP A 62 49.20 73.43 38.26
N LEU A 63 50.32 72.76 38.55
CA LEU A 63 50.49 71.33 38.29
C LEU A 63 49.54 70.47 39.14
N GLU A 64 49.32 70.83 40.41
CA GLU A 64 48.39 70.14 41.30
C GLU A 64 46.94 70.29 40.81
N GLN A 65 46.57 71.47 40.32
CA GLN A 65 45.25 71.69 39.71
C GLN A 65 45.05 70.81 38.47
N VAL A 66 46.02 70.77 37.56
CA VAL A 66 45.97 69.90 36.37
C VAL A 66 45.90 68.42 36.76
N HIS A 67 46.71 67.98 37.73
CA HIS A 67 46.69 66.61 38.23
C HIS A 67 45.31 66.21 38.79
N ASN A 68 44.70 67.09 39.59
CA ASN A 68 43.40 66.85 40.19
C ASN A 68 42.29 66.84 39.14
N GLN A 69 42.34 67.73 38.16
CA GLN A 69 41.42 67.73 37.03
C GLN A 69 41.54 66.43 36.23
N LEU A 70 42.75 66.03 35.86
CA LEU A 70 43.00 64.80 35.10
C LEU A 70 42.54 63.56 35.88
N SER A 71 42.80 63.50 37.19
CA SER A 71 42.34 62.41 38.05
C SER A 71 40.82 62.31 38.09
N SER A 72 40.13 63.46 38.14
CA SER A 72 38.67 63.53 38.08
C SER A 72 38.13 63.06 36.73
N GLU A 73 38.72 63.51 35.62
CA GLU A 73 38.34 63.08 34.26
C GLU A 73 38.55 61.58 34.06
N ILE A 74 39.69 61.02 34.49
CA ILE A 74 39.97 59.58 34.46
C ILE A 74 38.93 58.81 35.28
N GLN A 75 38.59 59.29 36.47
CA GLN A 75 37.58 58.64 37.31
C GLN A 75 36.19 58.66 36.66
N ASN A 76 35.80 59.78 36.04
CA ASN A 76 34.54 59.89 35.31
C ASN A 76 34.48 58.91 34.13
N VAL A 77 35.54 58.85 33.32
CA VAL A 77 35.65 57.91 32.20
C VAL A 77 35.58 56.46 32.69
N ARG A 78 36.22 56.14 33.81
CA ARG A 78 36.17 54.79 34.40
C ARG A 78 34.74 54.43 34.82
N VAL A 79 34.02 55.33 35.46
CA VAL A 79 32.62 55.10 35.87
C VAL A 79 31.72 54.92 34.64
N GLU A 80 31.89 55.76 33.62
CA GLU A 80 31.12 55.65 32.37
C GLU A 80 31.38 54.31 31.65
N LEU A 81 32.64 53.89 31.56
CA LEU A 81 33.01 52.61 30.95
C LEU A 81 32.44 51.42 31.73
N LEU A 82 32.50 51.44 33.06
CA LEU A 82 31.90 50.40 33.89
C LEU A 82 30.39 50.30 33.65
N GLY A 83 29.68 51.43 33.63
CA GLY A 83 28.25 51.46 33.31
C GLY A 83 27.94 50.91 31.92
N LYS A 84 28.77 51.20 30.91
CA LYS A 84 28.62 50.62 29.56
C LYS A 84 28.87 49.11 29.54
N PHE A 85 29.85 48.61 30.29
CA PHE A 85 30.11 47.18 30.42
C PHE A 85 28.95 46.44 31.11
N ASP A 86 28.42 47.00 32.19
CA ASP A 86 27.28 46.42 32.91
C ASP A 86 26.04 46.35 31.99
N ALA A 87 25.74 47.44 31.28
CA ALA A 87 24.63 47.48 30.32
C ALA A 87 24.80 46.46 29.17
N LEU A 88 26.03 46.28 28.66
CA LEU A 88 26.32 45.27 27.65
C LEU A 88 26.16 43.84 28.21
N TYR A 89 26.58 43.60 29.44
CA TYR A 89 26.44 42.31 30.10
C TYR A 89 24.97 41.96 30.33
N GLU A 90 24.18 42.90 30.86
CA GLU A 90 22.73 42.72 31.03
C GLU A 90 22.03 42.44 29.71
N LYS A 91 22.36 43.19 28.66
CA LYS A 91 21.81 42.95 27.32
C LYS A 91 22.18 41.56 26.80
N THR A 92 23.43 41.14 26.98
CA THR A 92 23.91 39.83 26.53
C THR A 92 23.18 38.68 27.24
N GLU A 93 23.00 38.77 28.56
CA GLU A 93 22.27 37.74 29.30
C GLU A 93 20.78 37.73 28.95
N LYS A 94 20.18 38.90 28.67
CA LYS A 94 18.80 38.98 28.18
C LYS A 94 18.64 38.32 26.80
N ASP A 95 19.49 38.65 25.85
CA ASP A 95 19.45 38.08 24.49
C ASP A 95 19.64 36.56 24.54
N LYS A 96 20.55 36.07 25.39
CA LYS A 96 20.76 34.63 25.61
C LYS A 96 19.53 33.95 26.22
N ALA A 97 18.87 34.58 27.19
CA ALA A 97 17.65 34.05 27.78
C ALA A 97 16.49 33.97 26.77
N GLU A 98 16.35 34.99 25.93
CA GLU A 98 15.37 35.03 24.85
C GLU A 98 15.62 33.92 23.81
N LEU A 99 16.87 33.78 23.33
CA LEU A 99 17.26 32.71 22.41
C LEU A 99 17.01 31.31 23.00
N LEU A 100 17.32 31.10 24.28
CA LEU A 100 17.00 29.85 24.97
C LEU A 100 15.50 29.60 25.07
N GLY A 101 14.70 30.66 25.22
CA GLY A 101 13.24 30.59 25.20
C GLY A 101 12.72 30.11 23.85
N ILE A 102 13.16 30.76 22.76
CA ILE A 102 12.80 30.41 21.38
C ILE A 102 13.19 28.96 21.09
N ILE A 103 14.42 28.55 21.38
CA ILE A 103 14.89 27.17 21.15
C ILE A 103 14.02 26.14 21.89
N LYS A 104 13.61 26.44 23.14
CA LYS A 104 12.73 25.54 23.90
C LYS A 104 11.34 25.46 23.30
N GLN A 105 10.80 26.59 22.83
CA GLN A 105 9.49 26.65 22.17
C GLN A 105 9.50 25.87 20.86
N ASP A 106 10.46 26.14 19.97
CA ASP A 106 10.58 25.45 18.68
C ASP A 106 10.74 23.94 18.87
N LYS A 107 11.55 23.52 19.86
CA LYS A 107 11.70 22.11 20.20
C LYS A 107 10.38 21.48 20.67
N ALA A 108 9.59 22.19 21.47
CA ALA A 108 8.30 21.71 21.94
C ALA A 108 7.29 21.59 20.80
N GLU A 109 7.27 22.57 19.89
CA GLU A 109 6.43 22.59 18.70
C GLU A 109 6.77 21.43 17.76
N LEU A 110 8.05 21.21 17.44
CA LEU A 110 8.51 20.08 16.63
C LEU A 110 8.11 18.73 17.24
N ILE A 111 8.26 18.57 18.56
CA ILE A 111 7.81 17.35 19.26
C ILE A 111 6.28 17.19 19.16
N GLY A 112 5.53 18.28 19.23
CA GLY A 112 4.08 18.32 19.05
C GLY A 112 3.67 17.83 17.66
N MET A 113 4.25 18.42 16.60
CA MET A 113 4.01 18.03 15.22
C MET A 113 4.33 16.54 14.98
N MET A 114 5.50 16.07 15.44
CA MET A 114 5.87 14.66 15.30
C MET A 114 4.89 13.70 16.00
N LYS A 115 4.32 14.09 17.15
CA LYS A 115 3.31 13.29 17.84
C LYS A 115 1.99 13.26 17.07
N GLN A 116 1.59 14.38 16.50
CA GLN A 116 0.38 14.49 15.68
C GLN A 116 0.50 13.65 14.42
N ASP A 117 1.58 13.80 13.66
CA ASP A 117 1.83 13.03 12.43
C ASP A 117 1.83 11.52 12.71
N LYS A 118 2.47 11.11 13.82
CA LYS A 118 2.47 9.71 14.25
C LYS A 118 1.06 9.21 14.56
N ALA A 119 0.23 10.02 15.21
CA ALA A 119 -1.14 9.64 15.54
C ALA A 119 -2.01 9.53 14.27
N GLU A 120 -1.86 10.46 13.34
CA GLU A 120 -2.56 10.45 12.05
C GLU A 120 -2.19 9.21 11.23
N LEU A 121 -0.90 8.92 11.08
CA LEU A 121 -0.42 7.74 10.37
C LEU A 121 -0.94 6.43 10.99
N LEU A 122 -0.99 6.35 12.32
CA LEU A 122 -1.58 5.20 13.03
C LEU A 122 -3.09 5.07 12.76
N GLY A 123 -3.81 6.19 12.73
CA GLY A 123 -5.23 6.22 12.39
C GLY A 123 -5.50 5.70 10.98
N ILE A 124 -4.75 6.20 9.99
CA ILE A 124 -4.85 5.75 8.59
C ILE A 124 -4.55 4.24 8.48
N LEU A 125 -3.51 3.76 9.17
CA LEU A 125 -3.16 2.34 9.16
C LEU A 125 -4.29 1.47 9.74
N GLN A 126 -4.91 1.89 10.84
CA GLN A 126 -6.02 1.18 11.46
C GLN A 126 -7.26 1.16 10.55
N GLN A 127 -7.59 2.28 9.93
CA GLN A 127 -8.69 2.38 8.99
C GLN A 127 -8.49 1.47 7.77
N ASN A 128 -7.32 1.54 7.13
CA ASN A 128 -7.00 0.71 5.97
C ASN A 128 -7.04 -0.78 6.32
N LYS A 129 -6.56 -1.16 7.50
CA LYS A 129 -6.65 -2.54 7.99
C LYS A 129 -8.11 -3.00 8.17
N ALA A 130 -8.96 -2.15 8.74
CA ALA A 130 -10.37 -2.46 8.92
C ALA A 130 -11.11 -2.60 7.58
N GLU A 131 -10.83 -1.70 6.63
CA GLU A 131 -11.40 -1.74 5.29
C GLU A 131 -11.01 -3.01 4.53
N LEU A 132 -9.71 -3.36 4.53
CA LEU A 132 -9.22 -4.60 3.91
C LEU A 132 -9.86 -5.84 4.52
N LEU A 133 -10.03 -5.89 5.84
CA LEU A 133 -10.73 -7.00 6.51
C LEU A 133 -12.20 -7.07 6.09
N GLY A 134 -12.87 -5.93 5.94
CA GLY A 134 -14.23 -5.84 5.44
C GLY A 134 -14.37 -6.40 4.02
N ILE A 135 -13.48 -5.99 3.11
CA ILE A 135 -13.45 -6.49 1.73
C ILE A 135 -13.21 -8.00 1.69
N ILE A 136 -12.25 -8.51 2.47
CA ILE A 136 -11.97 -9.95 2.55
C ILE A 136 -13.20 -10.72 3.04
N LYS A 137 -13.89 -10.22 4.06
CA LYS A 137 -15.10 -10.85 4.59
C LYS A 137 -16.23 -10.87 3.55
N SER A 138 -16.49 -9.73 2.91
CA SER A 138 -17.52 -9.62 1.86
C SER A 138 -17.24 -10.56 0.69
N ASN A 139 -15.99 -10.59 0.20
CA ASN A 139 -15.60 -11.47 -0.91
C ASN A 139 -15.73 -12.95 -0.53
N LYS A 140 -15.39 -13.30 0.71
CA LYS A 140 -15.56 -14.67 1.22
C LYS A 140 -17.04 -15.07 1.25
N GLU A 141 -17.92 -14.20 1.73
CA GLU A 141 -19.36 -14.45 1.78
C GLU A 141 -19.95 -14.59 0.36
N GLU A 142 -19.55 -13.72 -0.58
CA GLU A 142 -19.99 -13.81 -1.98
C GLU A 142 -19.53 -15.12 -2.65
N LEU A 143 -18.27 -15.51 -2.45
CA LEU A 143 -17.74 -16.76 -3.00
C LEU A 143 -18.43 -17.99 -2.42
N LEU A 144 -18.72 -17.99 -1.11
CA LEU A 144 -19.49 -19.06 -0.47
C LEU A 144 -20.88 -19.17 -1.08
N GLY A 145 -21.61 -18.05 -1.23
CA GLY A 145 -22.94 -18.06 -1.85
C GLY A 145 -22.93 -18.56 -3.30
N LYS A 146 -21.91 -18.21 -4.09
CA LYS A 146 -21.74 -18.76 -5.45
C LYS A 146 -21.49 -20.27 -5.45
N ILE A 147 -20.67 -20.76 -4.52
CA ILE A 147 -20.40 -22.21 -4.37
C ILE A 147 -21.68 -22.96 -3.98
N GLU A 148 -22.44 -22.44 -3.02
CA GLU A 148 -23.71 -23.03 -2.59
C GLU A 148 -24.72 -23.10 -3.74
N SER A 149 -24.89 -22.01 -4.49
CA SER A 149 -25.80 -22.00 -5.66
C SER A 149 -25.38 -22.98 -6.76
N LEU A 150 -24.07 -23.12 -7.02
CA LEU A 150 -23.57 -24.13 -7.96
C LEU A 150 -23.82 -25.56 -7.47
N TYR A 151 -23.67 -25.80 -6.16
CA TYR A 151 -23.94 -27.10 -5.57
C TYR A 151 -25.42 -27.47 -5.69
N GLU A 152 -26.32 -26.55 -5.33
CA GLU A 152 -27.78 -26.74 -5.46
C GLU A 152 -28.18 -27.05 -6.91
N LYS A 153 -27.65 -26.28 -7.87
CA LYS A 153 -27.92 -26.52 -9.29
C LYS A 153 -27.43 -27.91 -9.72
N THR A 154 -26.24 -28.30 -9.30
CA THR A 154 -25.66 -29.61 -9.64
C THR A 154 -26.50 -30.76 -9.08
N GLU A 155 -26.98 -30.66 -7.83
CA GLU A 155 -27.83 -31.69 -7.24
C GLU A 155 -29.21 -31.73 -7.90
N LYS A 156 -29.76 -30.59 -8.32
CA LYS A 156 -31.00 -30.54 -9.11
C LYS A 156 -30.84 -31.21 -10.47
N ASP A 157 -29.82 -30.83 -11.23
CA ASP A 157 -29.53 -31.40 -12.57
C ASP A 157 -29.33 -32.91 -12.47
N LYS A 158 -28.63 -33.39 -11.43
CA LYS A 158 -28.43 -34.81 -11.15
C LYS A 158 -29.76 -35.52 -10.83
N ALA A 159 -30.64 -34.91 -10.04
CA ALA A 159 -31.94 -35.47 -9.73
C ALA A 159 -32.84 -35.56 -10.99
N GLU A 160 -32.82 -34.54 -11.84
CA GLU A 160 -33.53 -34.54 -13.12
C GLU A 160 -33.03 -35.66 -14.05
N LEU A 161 -31.70 -35.80 -14.20
CA LEU A 161 -31.11 -36.89 -14.99
C LEU A 161 -31.49 -38.29 -14.46
N ILE A 162 -31.46 -38.49 -13.14
CA ILE A 162 -31.91 -39.75 -12.53
C ILE A 162 -33.39 -40.00 -12.83
N GLY A 163 -34.22 -38.96 -12.82
CA GLY A 163 -35.63 -39.02 -13.19
C GLY A 163 -35.84 -39.48 -14.63
N MET A 164 -35.15 -38.84 -15.59
CA MET A 164 -35.19 -39.21 -17.00
C MET A 164 -34.76 -40.66 -17.22
N ILE A 165 -33.64 -41.09 -16.64
CA ILE A 165 -33.16 -42.48 -16.76
C ILE A 165 -34.19 -43.48 -16.22
N LYS A 166 -34.87 -43.17 -15.12
CA LYS A 166 -35.93 -44.04 -14.58
C LYS A 166 -37.13 -44.12 -15.51
N GLN A 167 -37.55 -42.99 -16.10
CA GLN A 167 -38.64 -42.93 -17.05
C GLN A 167 -38.32 -43.72 -18.32
N ASP A 168 -37.17 -43.46 -18.94
CA ASP A 168 -36.72 -44.16 -20.14
C ASP A 168 -36.64 -45.68 -19.90
N LYS A 169 -36.10 -46.08 -18.74
CA LYS A 169 -36.05 -47.49 -18.35
C LYS A 169 -37.45 -48.11 -18.22
N ALA A 170 -38.41 -47.38 -17.65
CA ALA A 170 -39.79 -47.86 -17.51
C ALA A 170 -40.49 -47.97 -18.87
N GLU A 171 -40.30 -46.99 -19.75
CA GLU A 171 -40.85 -46.98 -21.11
C GLU A 171 -40.30 -48.15 -21.93
N LEU A 172 -38.97 -48.36 -21.93
CA LEU A 172 -38.35 -49.51 -22.60
C LEU A 172 -38.86 -50.86 -22.07
N LEU A 173 -39.07 -50.97 -20.76
CA LEU A 173 -39.66 -52.17 -20.14
C LEU A 173 -41.10 -52.40 -20.62
N GLY A 174 -41.90 -51.34 -20.71
CA GLY A 174 -43.26 -51.38 -21.23
C GLY A 174 -43.31 -51.85 -22.69
N ILE A 175 -42.49 -51.26 -23.56
CA ILE A 175 -42.37 -51.66 -24.96
C ILE A 175 -41.97 -53.14 -25.07
N LEU A 176 -41.00 -53.59 -24.27
CA LEU A 176 -40.55 -54.98 -24.29
C LEU A 176 -41.65 -55.97 -23.85
N GLN A 177 -42.43 -55.60 -22.84
CA GLN A 177 -43.58 -56.40 -22.40
C GLN A 177 -44.68 -56.47 -23.46
N GLN A 178 -44.99 -55.34 -24.10
CA GLN A 178 -45.98 -55.26 -25.17
C GLN A 178 -45.56 -56.11 -26.38
N ASN A 179 -44.33 -55.94 -26.86
CA ASN A 179 -43.79 -56.71 -27.99
C ASN A 179 -43.79 -58.22 -27.69
N LYS A 180 -43.44 -58.61 -26.45
CA LYS A 180 -43.51 -60.01 -26.02
C LYS A 180 -44.94 -60.55 -26.06
N ALA A 181 -45.92 -59.77 -25.59
CA ALA A 181 -47.33 -60.16 -25.61
C ALA A 181 -47.87 -60.29 -27.03
N GLU A 182 -47.53 -59.34 -27.91
CA GLU A 182 -47.93 -59.37 -29.32
C GLU A 182 -47.34 -60.58 -30.06
N LEU A 183 -46.04 -60.85 -29.90
CA LEU A 183 -45.39 -62.04 -30.47
C LEU A 183 -46.03 -63.34 -29.98
N LEU A 184 -46.35 -63.44 -28.69
CA LEU A 184 -47.08 -64.60 -28.14
C LEU A 184 -48.47 -64.75 -28.76
N GLY A 185 -49.17 -63.63 -28.98
CA GLY A 185 -50.46 -63.59 -29.67
C GLY A 185 -50.36 -64.10 -31.11
N ILE A 186 -49.37 -63.62 -31.87
CA ILE A 186 -49.12 -64.06 -33.25
C ILE A 186 -48.80 -65.57 -33.29
N ILE A 187 -47.92 -66.05 -32.39
CA ILE A 187 -47.58 -67.47 -32.30
C ILE A 187 -48.82 -68.31 -32.02
N ARG A 188 -49.70 -67.87 -31.11
CA ARG A 188 -50.94 -68.55 -30.78
C ARG A 188 -51.90 -68.60 -31.97
N SER A 189 -52.11 -67.47 -32.64
CA SER A 189 -52.96 -67.37 -33.82
C SER A 189 -52.46 -68.27 -34.95
N ASN A 190 -51.15 -68.23 -35.25
CA ASN A 190 -50.54 -69.07 -36.28
C ASN A 190 -50.65 -70.56 -35.93
N LYS A 191 -50.50 -70.91 -34.65
CA LYS A 191 -50.69 -72.29 -34.18
C LYS A 191 -52.13 -72.76 -34.37
N GLU A 192 -53.11 -71.93 -34.01
CA GLU A 192 -54.54 -72.22 -34.17
C GLU A 192 -54.90 -72.36 -35.66
N GLU A 193 -54.40 -71.49 -36.53
CA GLU A 193 -54.59 -71.58 -37.98
C GLU A 193 -53.97 -72.84 -38.59
N LEU A 194 -52.73 -73.18 -38.20
CA LEU A 194 -52.06 -74.41 -38.65
C LEU A 194 -52.82 -75.65 -38.19
N LEU A 195 -53.28 -75.69 -36.93
CA LEU A 195 -54.12 -76.77 -36.43
C LEU A 195 -55.42 -76.90 -37.23
N GLY A 196 -56.10 -75.79 -37.51
CA GLY A 196 -57.30 -75.78 -38.35
C GLY A 196 -57.05 -76.29 -39.78
N LYS A 197 -55.92 -75.91 -40.39
CA LYS A 197 -55.50 -76.42 -41.71
C LYS A 197 -55.20 -77.92 -41.68
N ILE A 198 -54.54 -78.41 -40.63
CA ILE A 198 -54.27 -79.84 -40.44
C ILE A 198 -55.58 -80.62 -40.27
N GLU A 199 -56.50 -80.13 -39.45
CA GLU A 199 -57.83 -80.73 -39.23
C GLU A 199 -58.60 -80.81 -40.56
N ALA A 200 -58.63 -79.73 -41.34
CA ALA A 200 -59.29 -79.69 -42.65
C ALA A 200 -58.66 -80.67 -43.65
N LEU A 201 -57.34 -80.78 -43.68
CA LEU A 201 -56.63 -81.77 -44.51
C LEU A 201 -56.94 -83.20 -44.07
N TYR A 202 -57.01 -83.45 -42.76
CA TYR A 202 -57.36 -84.76 -42.21
C TYR A 202 -58.78 -85.16 -42.63
N GLN A 203 -59.76 -84.26 -42.44
CA GLN A 203 -61.14 -84.49 -42.87
C GLN A 203 -61.27 -84.73 -44.37
N LYS A 204 -60.55 -83.95 -45.19
CA LYS A 204 -60.51 -84.16 -46.64
C LYS A 204 -59.93 -85.53 -46.99
N THR A 205 -58.84 -85.93 -46.33
CA THR A 205 -58.19 -87.23 -46.56
C THR A 205 -59.12 -88.39 -46.19
N GLU A 206 -59.82 -88.31 -45.06
CA GLU A 206 -60.82 -89.30 -44.66
C GLU A 206 -62.00 -89.37 -45.64
N LYS A 207 -62.47 -88.23 -46.14
CA LYS A 207 -63.50 -88.18 -47.18
C LYS A 207 -63.02 -88.82 -48.48
N ASP A 208 -61.83 -88.45 -48.97
CA ASP A 208 -61.25 -88.98 -50.20
C ASP A 208 -61.04 -90.51 -50.09
N LYS A 209 -60.62 -90.99 -48.91
CA LYS A 209 -60.50 -92.43 -48.59
C LYS A 209 -61.85 -93.14 -48.61
N ALA A 210 -62.90 -92.55 -48.02
CA ALA A 210 -64.25 -93.10 -48.07
C ALA A 210 -64.82 -93.14 -49.50
N GLU A 211 -64.59 -92.09 -50.31
CA GLU A 211 -64.98 -92.06 -51.72
C GLU A 211 -64.23 -93.11 -52.56
N MET A 212 -62.93 -93.33 -52.29
CA MET A 212 -62.15 -94.40 -52.92
C MET A 212 -62.68 -95.78 -52.56
N LEU A 213 -62.99 -96.05 -51.29
CA LEU A 213 -63.59 -97.32 -50.86
C LEU A 213 -64.91 -97.59 -51.58
N LEU A 214 -65.80 -96.60 -51.67
CA LEU A 214 -67.05 -96.71 -52.42
C LEU A 214 -66.82 -96.96 -53.92
N LYS A 215 -65.78 -96.36 -54.52
CA LYS A 215 -65.41 -96.63 -55.92
C LYS A 215 -64.87 -98.05 -56.09
N PHE A 216 -64.04 -98.54 -55.18
CA PHE A 216 -63.57 -99.92 -55.17
C PHE A 216 -64.74 -100.89 -55.05
N GLU A 217 -65.68 -100.69 -54.13
CA GLU A 217 -66.89 -101.53 -54.03
C GLU A 217 -67.72 -101.54 -55.31
N LYS A 218 -67.92 -100.37 -55.93
CA LYS A 218 -68.64 -100.27 -57.22
C LYS A 218 -67.87 -100.99 -58.33
N MET A 219 -66.55 -100.87 -58.34
CA MET A 219 -65.68 -101.52 -59.32
C MET A 219 -65.67 -103.03 -59.11
N ASP A 220 -65.57 -103.53 -57.88
CA ASP A 220 -65.67 -104.93 -57.51
C ASP A 220 -67.02 -105.51 -57.93
N LYS A 221 -68.14 -104.79 -57.70
CA LYS A 221 -69.46 -105.21 -58.21
C LYS A 221 -69.49 -105.30 -59.73
N LYS A 222 -68.97 -104.29 -60.44
CA LYS A 222 -68.87 -104.32 -61.91
C LYS A 222 -67.98 -105.45 -62.40
N PHE A 223 -66.81 -105.62 -61.80
CA PHE A 223 -65.87 -106.70 -62.08
C PHE A 223 -66.53 -108.04 -61.84
N SER A 224 -67.24 -108.23 -60.73
CA SER A 224 -67.98 -109.45 -60.42
C SER A 224 -69.08 -109.71 -61.45
N ILE A 225 -69.80 -108.70 -61.91
CA ILE A 225 -70.80 -108.83 -62.99
C ILE A 225 -70.12 -109.20 -64.31
N TYR A 226 -69.06 -108.51 -64.72
CA TYR A 226 -68.31 -108.82 -65.94
C TYR A 226 -67.67 -110.20 -65.88
N PHE A 227 -67.13 -110.60 -64.73
CA PHE A 227 -66.57 -111.92 -64.47
C PHE A 227 -67.66 -112.99 -64.57
N THR A 228 -68.85 -112.72 -64.03
CA THR A 228 -70.01 -113.62 -64.15
C THR A 228 -70.47 -113.76 -65.60
N LEU A 229 -70.62 -112.63 -66.32
CA LEU A 229 -70.95 -112.62 -67.76
C LEU A 229 -69.89 -113.36 -68.60
N LEU A 230 -68.60 -113.15 -68.31
CA LEU A 230 -67.49 -113.84 -68.97
C LEU A 230 -67.56 -115.34 -68.72
N LEU A 231 -67.76 -115.77 -67.46
CA LEU A 231 -68.00 -117.18 -67.10
C LEU A 231 -69.17 -117.76 -67.90
N PHE A 232 -70.30 -117.04 -67.94
CA PHE A 232 -71.48 -117.45 -68.70
C PHE A 232 -71.19 -117.58 -70.20
N THR A 233 -70.43 -116.64 -70.76
CA THR A 233 -70.03 -116.62 -72.16
C THR A 233 -69.11 -117.80 -72.49
N ILE A 234 -68.13 -118.11 -71.63
CA ILE A 234 -67.24 -119.27 -71.77
C ILE A 234 -68.03 -120.59 -71.73
N ILE A 235 -68.97 -120.72 -70.79
CA ILE A 235 -69.85 -121.89 -70.68
C ILE A 235 -70.73 -122.05 -71.92
N PHE A 236 -71.26 -120.94 -72.47
CA PHE A 236 -72.15 -120.97 -73.63
C PHE A 236 -71.41 -121.28 -74.94
N LEU A 237 -70.19 -120.75 -75.13
CA LEU A 237 -69.39 -120.98 -76.34
C LEU A 237 -68.66 -122.33 -76.37
N ASN A 238 -68.49 -122.99 -75.22
CA ASN A 238 -67.79 -124.26 -75.13
C ASN A 238 -68.57 -125.22 -74.22
N GLN A 239 -69.32 -126.15 -74.81
CA GLN A 239 -70.12 -127.15 -74.09
C GLN A 239 -69.29 -127.99 -73.10
N ASN A 240 -67.98 -128.18 -73.33
CA ASN A 240 -67.07 -128.90 -72.44
C ASN A 240 -66.47 -128.02 -71.33
N ALA A 241 -66.65 -126.70 -71.38
CA ALA A 241 -66.08 -125.78 -70.39
C ALA A 241 -66.75 -125.92 -69.01
N LEU A 242 -68.03 -126.30 -68.95
CA LEU A 242 -68.73 -126.53 -67.68
C LEU A 242 -68.08 -127.66 -66.87
N GLU A 243 -67.73 -128.75 -67.55
CA GLU A 243 -67.09 -129.93 -66.96
C GLU A 243 -65.65 -129.61 -66.50
N PHE A 244 -64.93 -128.78 -67.26
CA PHE A 244 -63.60 -128.31 -66.89
C PHE A 244 -63.62 -127.38 -65.66
N ILE A 245 -64.56 -126.43 -65.60
CA ILE A 245 -64.71 -125.52 -64.45
C ILE A 245 -65.13 -126.30 -63.19
N ALA A 246 -66.05 -127.26 -63.31
CA ALA A 246 -66.48 -128.10 -62.20
C ALA A 246 -65.33 -128.95 -61.63
N LYS A 247 -64.40 -129.40 -62.48
CA LYS A 247 -63.15 -130.06 -62.07
C LYS A 247 -62.20 -129.15 -61.31
N ILE A 248 -62.02 -127.89 -61.77
CA ILE A 248 -61.12 -126.93 -61.11
C ILE A 248 -61.64 -126.49 -59.74
N ILE A 249 -62.94 -126.23 -59.61
CA ILE A 249 -63.55 -125.78 -58.34
C ILE A 249 -63.78 -126.97 -57.38
N GLY A 250 -63.51 -128.20 -57.81
CA GLY A 250 -63.61 -129.40 -56.98
C GLY A 250 -65.04 -129.88 -56.72
N LEU A 251 -66.02 -129.35 -57.45
CA LEU A 251 -67.40 -129.85 -57.43
C LEU A 251 -67.55 -131.18 -58.17
N VAL A 252 -66.58 -131.51 -59.04
CA VAL A 252 -66.56 -132.77 -59.78
C VAL A 252 -65.16 -133.36 -59.78
N LYS A 253 -65.03 -134.52 -59.13
CA LYS A 253 -64.46 -135.68 -59.79
C LYS A 253 -65.62 -136.51 -60.34
#